data_AF-A0A516GIP1-F1
#
_entry.id   AF-A0A516GIP1-F1
#
_cell.length_a   1.000
_cell.length_b   1.000
_cell.length_c   1.000
_cell.angle_alpha   90.00
_cell.angle_beta   90.00
_cell.angle_gamma   90.00
#
_symmetry.space_group_name_H-M   'P 1'
#
loop_
_entity.id
_entity.type
_entity.pdbx_description
1 polymer ?
#
loop_
_entity_poly.entity_id
_entity_poly.type
_entity_poly.pdbx_seq_one_letter_code
_entity_poly.pdbx_strand_id
1 'polypeptide(L)'
;MGLFDKIKSIFTSEEQEKKSEEQDTPTEVSESDDATDDSDLETIETIDQEKVEEPLSKEEVKSLEDEMAVTSDETVKQVDKPEVEDLHSSEESNTAETSDEPQRKTQTFSEVEASARAEAEQYKEGLKKSRRSFTRRLNELFSNFRYEDEEFFEELEDLLIESDVGFEATMYISEVMRYEAKVENIRSMKDAERVLVRTMVDLYGDTNPDYVEFNENSTGLTVLLFVGVNGVGKTTTIAKMAHQYIKAGKKVMLAAGDTFRAGAIEQLHVWGERVGAEVISSQQGGDPAAVVYDGLEQAKKNGADVLMIDTAGRLQNKKNLMNELEKMKRVVSREVPDAPHETLLVLDATTGQNALNQAKIFKDTTDVTGIVLTKMDGTAKGGIVLAIGKELGIPVKFVGLGETMEDLHKFDTEKFAYGLFRDLLEQTV
;
A
#
# COMPACT_ATOMS: atom_id res chain seq x y z
N MET A 1 29.28 3.11 6.61
CA MET A 1 28.36 2.37 7.48
C MET A 1 27.69 1.31 6.63
N GLY A 2 27.67 0.06 7.07
CA GLY A 2 26.84 -0.98 6.48
C GLY A 2 25.37 -0.81 6.88
N LEU A 3 24.49 -1.58 6.24
CA LEU A 3 23.07 -1.67 6.58
C LEU A 3 22.85 -1.91 8.10
N PHE A 4 23.62 -2.84 8.67
CA PHE A 4 23.55 -3.16 10.10
C PHE A 4 23.98 -2.01 11.01
N ASP A 5 24.89 -1.12 10.56
CA ASP A 5 25.27 0.08 11.32
C ASP A 5 24.16 1.13 11.32
N LYS A 6 23.44 1.31 10.19
CA LYS A 6 22.25 2.19 10.14
C LYS A 6 21.19 1.71 11.14
N ILE A 7 20.81 0.44 11.04
CA ILE A 7 19.82 -0.21 11.91
C ILE A 7 20.26 -0.06 13.38
N LYS A 8 21.54 -0.32 13.69
CA LYS A 8 22.09 -0.13 15.03
C LYS A 8 22.11 1.34 15.49
N SER A 9 22.28 2.31 14.58
CA SER A 9 22.22 3.73 14.93
C SER A 9 20.82 4.16 15.37
N ILE A 10 19.77 3.63 14.73
CA ILE A 10 18.36 3.83 15.10
C ILE A 10 18.07 3.18 16.47
N PHE A 11 18.61 1.99 16.73
CA PHE A 11 18.52 1.37 18.07
C PHE A 11 19.19 2.19 19.18
N THR A 12 20.36 2.80 18.93
CA THR A 12 21.07 3.57 19.97
C THR A 12 20.38 4.86 20.38
N SER A 13 19.45 5.41 19.60
CA SER A 13 18.59 6.52 20.04
C SER A 13 17.43 6.04 20.93
N GLU A 14 16.80 4.88 20.66
CA GLU A 14 15.74 4.34 21.52
C GLU A 14 16.22 4.02 22.96
N GLU A 15 17.44 3.50 23.12
CA GLU A 15 17.98 3.14 24.44
C GLU A 15 18.34 4.35 25.33
N GLN A 16 18.78 5.46 24.72
CA GLN A 16 19.24 6.62 25.49
C GLN A 16 18.07 7.43 26.06
N GLU A 17 16.94 7.50 25.36
CA GLU A 17 15.74 8.17 25.85
C GLU A 17 15.03 7.38 26.97
N LYS A 18 14.87 6.06 26.84
CA LYS A 18 14.28 5.22 27.91
C LYS A 18 15.03 5.36 29.24
N LYS A 19 16.37 5.38 29.20
CA LYS A 19 17.23 5.60 30.39
C LYS A 19 17.15 7.03 30.96
N SER A 20 16.52 7.97 30.25
CA SER A 20 16.21 9.31 30.76
C SER A 20 14.79 9.43 31.35
N GLU A 21 13.83 8.63 30.88
CA GLU A 21 12.47 8.60 31.41
C GLU A 21 12.35 7.72 32.69
N GLU A 22 13.10 6.62 32.79
CA GLU A 22 13.05 5.71 33.95
C GLU A 22 13.66 6.27 35.26
N GLN A 23 14.24 7.49 35.26
CA GLN A 23 14.88 8.05 36.47
C GLN A 23 13.96 8.84 37.41
N ASP A 24 12.70 9.11 37.05
CA ASP A 24 11.83 10.05 37.80
C ASP A 24 10.51 9.44 38.32
N THR A 25 10.56 8.21 38.86
CA THR A 25 9.50 7.67 39.74
C THR A 25 10.08 6.92 40.96
N PRO A 26 9.58 7.17 42.19
CA PRO A 26 10.01 6.44 43.39
C PRO A 26 9.23 5.13 43.59
N THR A 27 9.93 4.10 44.04
CA THR A 27 9.36 2.77 44.32
C THR A 27 8.61 2.72 45.66
N GLU A 28 7.41 2.13 45.68
CA GLU A 28 6.84 1.50 46.89
C GLU A 28 6.67 0.00 46.67
N VAL A 29 6.74 -0.77 47.76
CA VAL A 29 6.79 -2.25 47.75
C VAL A 29 5.69 -2.80 48.65
N SER A 30 4.97 -3.81 48.18
CA SER A 30 4.09 -4.64 49.02
C SER A 30 4.10 -6.09 48.55
N GLU A 31 4.61 -6.98 49.40
CA GLU A 31 4.59 -8.43 49.23
C GLU A 31 3.24 -9.01 49.72
N SER A 32 2.74 -10.06 49.08
CA SER A 32 1.92 -11.10 49.72
C SER A 32 1.79 -12.33 48.83
N ASP A 33 2.17 -13.50 49.35
CA ASP A 33 1.92 -14.81 48.75
C ASP A 33 0.42 -15.19 48.79
N ASP A 34 -0.02 -16.13 47.94
CA ASP A 34 -0.21 -17.53 48.34
C ASP A 34 -0.36 -18.44 47.10
N ALA A 35 -0.46 -19.75 47.31
CA ALA A 35 -0.43 -20.79 46.27
C ALA A 35 -1.70 -21.68 46.24
N THR A 36 -1.56 -22.87 45.64
CA THR A 36 -2.55 -23.95 45.42
C THR A 36 -3.56 -23.73 44.27
N ASP A 37 -4.11 -24.77 43.60
CA ASP A 37 -3.64 -26.05 43.01
C ASP A 37 -4.87 -26.95 42.72
N ASP A 38 -4.68 -28.01 41.93
CA ASP A 38 -5.55 -29.16 41.65
C ASP A 38 -6.77 -28.97 40.72
N SER A 39 -7.47 -30.09 40.47
CA SER A 39 -8.04 -30.48 39.18
C SER A 39 -9.58 -30.56 39.12
N ASP A 40 -10.14 -30.74 37.90
CA ASP A 40 -10.95 -31.93 37.58
C ASP A 40 -11.31 -32.06 36.07
N LEU A 41 -11.86 -33.22 35.68
CA LEU A 41 -12.11 -33.65 34.28
C LEU A 41 -13.57 -34.08 34.03
N GLU A 42 -13.98 -33.99 32.75
CA GLU A 42 -15.13 -34.72 32.13
C GLU A 42 -16.56 -34.35 32.62
N THR A 43 -17.66 -34.63 31.89
CA THR A 43 -17.86 -35.33 30.59
C THR A 43 -19.01 -34.71 29.75
N ILE A 44 -18.89 -34.86 28.41
CA ILE A 44 -19.93 -35.06 27.36
C ILE A 44 -21.41 -34.74 27.68
N GLU A 45 -22.06 -33.96 26.80
CA GLU A 45 -23.37 -34.34 26.23
C GLU A 45 -23.48 -33.92 24.75
N THR A 46 -24.30 -34.64 23.96
CA THR A 46 -24.48 -34.50 22.50
C THR A 46 -25.95 -34.30 22.15
N ILE A 47 -26.30 -33.62 21.04
CA ILE A 47 -27.39 -34.05 20.11
C ILE A 47 -27.54 -33.16 18.85
N ASP A 48 -27.80 -33.84 17.74
CA ASP A 48 -28.42 -33.53 16.43
C ASP A 48 -28.24 -32.22 15.63
N GLN A 49 -28.15 -32.47 14.31
CA GLN A 49 -28.56 -31.59 13.22
C GLN A 49 -29.95 -32.04 12.73
N GLU A 50 -30.78 -31.15 12.16
CA GLU A 50 -31.26 -31.34 10.78
C GLU A 50 -31.97 -30.11 10.15
N LYS A 51 -31.76 -30.01 8.82
CA LYS A 51 -32.56 -29.48 7.70
C LYS A 51 -33.74 -28.51 7.91
N VAL A 52 -33.82 -27.56 6.97
CA VAL A 52 -35.06 -27.02 6.38
C VAL A 52 -34.98 -27.20 4.85
N GLU A 53 -36.13 -27.15 4.15
CA GLU A 53 -36.38 -27.80 2.84
C GLU A 53 -36.16 -26.91 1.59
N GLU A 54 -36.19 -27.56 0.41
CA GLU A 54 -36.28 -26.92 -0.92
C GLU A 54 -37.77 -26.68 -1.36
N PRO A 55 -38.16 -26.59 -2.65
CA PRO A 55 -38.35 -25.31 -3.33
C PRO A 55 -39.76 -25.14 -3.95
N LEU A 56 -40.05 -24.00 -4.60
CA LEU A 56 -41.13 -23.89 -5.61
C LEU A 56 -40.91 -22.71 -6.59
N SER A 57 -41.74 -22.59 -7.64
CA SER A 57 -41.31 -21.98 -8.92
C SER A 57 -42.36 -21.18 -9.73
N LYS A 58 -41.86 -20.22 -10.55
CA LYS A 58 -42.32 -19.78 -11.89
C LYS A 58 -43.54 -18.82 -12.08
N GLU A 59 -43.36 -17.93 -13.07
CA GLU A 59 -44.35 -17.25 -13.97
C GLU A 59 -45.37 -16.25 -13.35
N GLU A 60 -45.72 -15.07 -13.90
CA GLU A 60 -45.21 -14.21 -15.03
C GLU A 60 -45.12 -12.71 -14.53
N VAL A 61 -45.58 -11.55 -15.06
CA VAL A 61 -46.34 -11.07 -16.27
C VAL A 61 -45.88 -9.66 -16.75
N LYS A 62 -45.31 -9.55 -17.96
CA LYS A 62 -45.51 -8.54 -19.06
C LYS A 62 -45.79 -6.99 -18.85
N SER A 63 -44.92 -6.15 -19.46
CA SER A 63 -45.17 -4.86 -20.21
C SER A 63 -45.69 -3.59 -19.45
N LEU A 64 -45.63 -2.32 -19.96
CA LEU A 64 -45.50 -1.71 -21.32
C LEU A 64 -44.55 -0.46 -21.36
N GLU A 65 -44.41 0.16 -22.55
CA GLU A 65 -43.51 1.28 -22.94
C GLU A 65 -44.24 2.66 -23.04
N ASP A 66 -43.62 3.65 -23.75
CA ASP A 66 -44.19 4.89 -24.35
C ASP A 66 -44.50 6.13 -23.45
N GLU A 67 -44.32 7.41 -23.87
CA GLU A 67 -43.44 8.00 -24.92
C GLU A 67 -43.30 9.56 -24.78
N MET A 68 -42.38 10.16 -25.56
CA MET A 68 -42.37 11.51 -26.17
C MET A 68 -42.65 12.85 -25.39
N ALA A 69 -41.55 13.59 -25.17
CA ALA A 69 -41.14 14.82 -25.92
C ALA A 69 -41.83 16.22 -25.77
N VAL A 70 -41.17 17.20 -26.43
CA VAL A 70 -41.59 18.56 -26.90
C VAL A 70 -40.88 19.78 -26.26
N THR A 71 -40.53 20.72 -27.15
CA THR A 71 -39.75 21.98 -27.11
C THR A 71 -40.35 23.09 -26.20
N SER A 72 -39.82 24.32 -26.01
CA SER A 72 -38.78 25.17 -26.67
C SER A 72 -38.00 26.01 -25.60
N ASP A 73 -37.35 27.18 -25.77
CA ASP A 73 -37.15 28.17 -26.87
C ASP A 73 -35.90 29.09 -26.60
N GLU A 74 -35.58 30.02 -27.52
CA GLU A 74 -34.54 31.09 -27.39
C GLU A 74 -35.08 32.36 -26.65
N THR A 75 -34.32 33.31 -26.06
CA THR A 75 -33.48 34.33 -26.74
C THR A 75 -32.77 35.36 -25.79
N VAL A 76 -31.48 35.60 -26.05
CA VAL A 76 -30.66 36.85 -26.11
C VAL A 76 -30.97 38.14 -25.27
N LYS A 77 -29.88 38.71 -24.68
CA LYS A 77 -29.48 40.15 -24.42
C LYS A 77 -29.06 40.38 -22.95
N GLN A 78 -27.86 40.82 -22.54
CA GLN A 78 -26.79 41.72 -23.06
C GLN A 78 -27.05 43.23 -22.81
N VAL A 79 -25.96 44.00 -22.53
CA VAL A 79 -25.86 45.48 -22.40
C VAL A 79 -26.25 46.02 -21.00
N ASP A 80 -25.50 46.87 -20.27
CA ASP A 80 -24.22 47.58 -20.56
C ASP A 80 -23.33 47.85 -19.31
N LYS A 81 -22.14 48.43 -19.52
CA LYS A 81 -21.26 49.10 -18.52
C LYS A 81 -21.68 50.58 -18.31
N PRO A 82 -21.21 51.27 -17.26
CA PRO A 82 -20.24 52.36 -17.55
C PRO A 82 -19.14 52.55 -16.48
N GLU A 83 -18.25 53.51 -16.75
CA GLU A 83 -17.19 54.03 -15.86
C GLU A 83 -17.72 55.31 -15.14
N VAL A 84 -16.99 56.17 -14.40
CA VAL A 84 -15.55 56.54 -14.32
C VAL A 84 -15.25 57.22 -12.96
N GLU A 85 -13.95 57.45 -12.65
CA GLU A 85 -13.41 58.61 -11.89
C GLU A 85 -13.72 58.76 -10.36
N ASP A 86 -12.82 59.28 -9.50
CA ASP A 86 -11.39 59.63 -9.67
C ASP A 86 -10.58 59.71 -8.34
N LEU A 87 -9.25 59.86 -8.49
CA LEU A 87 -8.27 60.54 -7.61
C LEU A 87 -8.30 60.36 -6.07
N HIS A 88 -7.19 59.83 -5.54
CA HIS A 88 -6.14 60.73 -5.01
C HIS A 88 -4.76 60.03 -4.92
N SER A 89 -3.68 60.81 -5.02
CA SER A 89 -2.30 60.31 -5.00
C SER A 89 -1.50 60.73 -3.76
N SER A 90 -0.46 59.95 -3.46
CA SER A 90 0.78 60.43 -2.83
C SER A 90 1.93 59.49 -3.24
N GLU A 91 2.77 59.94 -4.17
CA GLU A 91 4.04 59.29 -4.46
C GLU A 91 5.07 59.64 -3.39
N GLU A 92 5.91 58.69 -3.00
CA GLU A 92 7.35 58.95 -2.98
C GLU A 92 8.11 57.65 -3.21
N SER A 93 9.30 57.74 -3.82
CA SER A 93 9.96 56.61 -4.45
C SER A 93 11.26 56.22 -3.74
N ASN A 94 11.58 54.93 -3.77
CA ASN A 94 12.92 54.56 -4.23
C ASN A 94 12.97 53.15 -4.83
N THR A 95 14.02 52.89 -5.62
CA THR A 95 14.12 51.76 -6.53
C THR A 95 14.75 50.51 -5.92
N ALA A 96 14.17 49.36 -6.27
CA ALA A 96 14.80 48.09 -6.62
C ALA A 96 16.12 47.67 -5.93
N GLU A 97 16.10 46.48 -5.34
CA GLU A 97 16.89 45.37 -5.89
C GLU A 97 16.13 44.04 -5.70
N THR A 98 16.39 43.06 -6.56
CA THR A 98 15.60 41.81 -6.66
C THR A 98 16.42 40.57 -6.32
N SER A 99 15.96 39.81 -5.31
CA SER A 99 16.39 38.43 -5.07
C SER A 99 15.19 37.64 -4.53
N ASP A 100 14.35 37.15 -5.44
CA ASP A 100 13.20 36.30 -5.10
C ASP A 100 13.67 34.84 -5.01
N GLU A 101 13.79 34.32 -3.79
CA GLU A 101 14.23 32.95 -3.51
C GLU A 101 13.07 32.17 -2.88
N PRO A 102 12.56 31.10 -3.52
CA PRO A 102 11.32 30.45 -3.11
C PRO A 102 11.50 29.75 -1.76
N GLN A 103 10.75 30.19 -0.74
CA GLN A 103 10.82 29.68 0.63
C GLN A 103 10.42 28.20 0.74
N ARG A 104 11.40 27.32 0.53
CA ARG A 104 11.28 25.89 0.81
C ARG A 104 11.10 25.72 2.32
N LYS A 105 9.95 25.19 2.75
CA LYS A 105 9.65 24.96 4.18
C LYS A 105 10.68 24.00 4.79
N THR A 106 11.63 24.53 5.55
CA THR A 106 12.59 23.74 6.31
C THR A 106 11.89 23.15 7.54
N GLN A 107 11.48 21.88 7.45
CA GLN A 107 11.07 21.10 8.62
C GLN A 107 12.23 21.04 9.61
N THR A 108 11.93 21.12 10.90
CA THR A 108 12.96 20.99 11.95
C THR A 108 13.40 19.53 12.07
N PHE A 109 14.65 19.33 12.49
CA PHE A 109 15.23 17.99 12.65
C PHE A 109 14.38 17.09 13.57
N SER A 110 13.83 17.66 14.65
CA SER A 110 12.93 16.98 15.59
C SER A 110 11.62 16.52 14.96
N GLU A 111 11.01 17.29 14.05
CA GLU A 111 9.78 16.89 13.34
C GLU A 111 10.05 15.72 12.38
N VAL A 112 11.22 15.69 11.73
CA VAL A 112 11.63 14.62 10.82
C VAL A 112 11.87 13.32 11.60
N GLU A 113 12.57 13.37 12.74
CA GLU A 113 12.79 12.21 13.60
C GLU A 113 11.48 11.69 14.21
N ALA A 114 10.60 12.58 14.69
CA ALA A 114 9.29 12.19 15.23
C ALA A 114 8.41 11.49 14.17
N SER A 115 8.41 12.00 12.93
CA SER A 115 7.71 11.38 11.79
C SER A 115 8.26 9.98 11.47
N ALA A 116 9.59 9.83 11.42
CA ALA A 116 10.23 8.54 11.15
C ALA A 116 9.95 7.49 12.23
N ARG A 117 9.92 7.89 13.52
CA ARG A 117 9.55 7.04 14.65
C ARG A 117 8.08 6.60 14.58
N ALA A 118 7.17 7.53 14.27
CA ALA A 118 5.75 7.22 14.12
C ALA A 118 5.48 6.20 13.01
N GLU A 119 6.13 6.36 11.85
CA GLU A 119 6.04 5.40 10.75
C GLU A 119 6.62 4.03 11.13
N ALA A 120 7.75 3.98 11.85
CA ALA A 120 8.33 2.72 12.33
C ALA A 120 7.40 1.96 13.30
N GLU A 121 6.69 2.68 14.19
CA GLU A 121 5.67 2.08 15.06
C GLU A 121 4.42 1.60 14.28
N GLN A 122 4.01 2.29 13.21
CA GLN A 122 2.96 1.81 12.31
C GLN A 122 3.37 0.52 11.57
N TYR A 123 4.62 0.43 11.08
CA TYR A 123 5.18 -0.82 10.53
C TYR A 123 5.21 -1.95 11.57
N LYS A 124 5.60 -1.66 12.81
CA LYS A 124 5.64 -2.62 13.94
C LYS A 124 4.26 -3.16 14.32
N GLU A 125 3.23 -2.33 14.37
CA GLU A 125 1.86 -2.76 14.69
C GLU A 125 1.21 -3.45 13.48
N GLY A 126 1.36 -2.90 12.27
CA GLY A 126 0.85 -3.46 11.02
C GLY A 126 1.46 -4.81 10.64
N LEU A 127 2.67 -5.15 11.12
CA LEU A 127 3.29 -6.46 10.88
C LEU A 127 3.19 -7.43 12.09
N LYS A 128 2.59 -7.00 13.21
CA LYS A 128 2.55 -7.71 14.50
C LYS A 128 2.05 -9.16 14.44
N LYS A 129 1.08 -9.47 13.58
CA LYS A 129 0.58 -10.85 13.38
C LYS A 129 1.61 -11.72 12.67
N SER A 130 2.17 -11.23 11.56
CA SER A 130 3.23 -11.89 10.80
C SER A 130 4.46 -12.12 11.68
N ARG A 131 4.95 -11.07 12.34
CA ARG A 131 6.09 -11.09 13.27
C ARG A 131 5.91 -12.14 14.38
N ARG A 132 4.81 -12.09 15.13
CA ARG A 132 4.54 -13.05 16.23
C ARG A 132 4.50 -14.51 15.78
N SER A 133 3.94 -14.79 14.60
CA SER A 133 3.87 -16.15 14.07
C SER A 133 5.22 -16.62 13.53
N PHE A 134 5.92 -15.74 12.81
CA PHE A 134 7.20 -16.03 12.16
C PHE A 134 8.35 -16.13 13.18
N THR A 135 8.58 -15.08 13.98
CA THR A 135 9.72 -15.01 14.90
C THR A 135 9.67 -16.10 15.96
N ARG A 136 8.50 -16.50 16.47
CA ARG A 136 8.43 -17.63 17.43
C ARG A 136 8.98 -18.92 16.82
N ARG A 137 8.53 -19.28 15.61
CA ARG A 137 9.00 -20.47 14.89
C ARG A 137 10.47 -20.36 14.51
N LEU A 138 10.91 -19.16 14.11
CA LEU A 138 12.31 -18.90 13.77
C LEU A 138 13.22 -19.07 15.00
N ASN A 139 12.82 -18.55 16.16
CA ASN A 139 13.56 -18.74 17.42
C ASN A 139 13.60 -20.21 17.84
N GLU A 140 12.49 -20.95 17.66
CA GLU A 140 12.43 -22.40 17.90
C GLU A 140 13.45 -23.15 17.02
N LEU A 141 13.44 -22.91 15.71
CA LEU A 141 14.41 -23.46 14.74
C LEU A 141 15.86 -23.07 15.08
N PHE A 142 16.13 -21.77 15.30
CA PHE A 142 17.47 -21.24 15.51
C PHE A 142 18.06 -21.62 16.87
N SER A 143 17.24 -21.97 17.86
CA SER A 143 17.71 -22.49 19.15
C SER A 143 18.48 -23.82 19.03
N ASN A 144 18.22 -24.58 17.96
CA ASN A 144 18.92 -25.83 17.63
C ASN A 144 20.08 -25.65 16.64
N PHE A 145 20.35 -24.41 16.17
CA PHE A 145 21.25 -24.15 15.04
C PHE A 145 22.65 -24.76 15.19
N ARG A 146 23.10 -25.40 14.10
CA ARG A 146 24.43 -25.98 13.93
C ARG A 146 24.91 -25.70 12.50
N TYR A 147 26.15 -25.21 12.36
CA TYR A 147 26.67 -24.72 11.07
C TYR A 147 27.01 -25.82 10.05
N GLU A 148 27.11 -27.08 10.48
CA GLU A 148 27.35 -28.26 9.62
C GLU A 148 26.07 -29.05 9.33
N ASP A 149 24.91 -28.55 9.77
CA ASP A 149 23.68 -29.34 9.86
C ASP A 149 22.75 -29.07 8.68
N GLU A 150 22.71 -30.01 7.74
CA GLU A 150 21.93 -29.89 6.51
C GLU A 150 20.41 -29.96 6.79
N GLU A 151 19.98 -30.56 7.91
CA GLU A 151 18.58 -30.67 8.38
C GLU A 151 18.00 -29.31 8.81
N PHE A 152 18.80 -28.46 9.48
CA PHE A 152 18.42 -27.08 9.84
C PHE A 152 18.04 -26.24 8.62
N PHE A 153 18.74 -26.41 7.49
CA PHE A 153 18.45 -25.65 6.28
C PHE A 153 17.20 -26.17 5.54
N GLU A 154 16.87 -27.45 5.68
CA GLU A 154 15.61 -28.02 5.18
C GLU A 154 14.42 -27.52 6.03
N GLU A 155 14.53 -27.51 7.36
CA GLU A 155 13.52 -26.90 8.24
C GLU A 155 13.35 -25.38 7.99
N LEU A 156 14.44 -24.67 7.65
CA LEU A 156 14.39 -23.26 7.25
C LEU A 156 13.63 -23.06 5.93
N GLU A 157 13.80 -23.94 4.95
CA GLU A 157 13.09 -23.88 3.67
C GLU A 157 11.58 -24.07 3.87
N ASP A 158 11.17 -25.10 4.61
CA ASP A 158 9.75 -25.34 4.94
C ASP A 158 9.13 -24.18 5.72
N LEU A 159 9.84 -23.62 6.71
CA LEU A 159 9.38 -22.47 7.49
C LEU A 159 9.13 -21.23 6.61
N LEU A 160 10.01 -20.97 5.64
CA LEU A 160 9.87 -19.85 4.70
C LEU A 160 8.71 -20.08 3.72
N ILE A 161 8.54 -21.31 3.22
CA ILE A 161 7.43 -21.69 2.33
C ILE A 161 6.07 -21.57 3.04
N GLU A 162 5.92 -22.08 4.26
CA GLU A 162 4.69 -21.90 5.06
C GLU A 162 4.34 -20.43 5.31
N SER A 163 5.36 -19.57 5.34
CA SER A 163 5.27 -18.13 5.59
C SER A 163 5.00 -17.29 4.33
N ASP A 164 4.67 -17.94 3.21
CA ASP A 164 4.39 -17.32 1.89
C ASP A 164 5.59 -16.59 1.25
N VAL A 165 6.83 -16.89 1.67
CA VAL A 165 8.05 -16.29 1.08
C VAL A 165 8.24 -16.66 -0.39
N GLY A 166 7.62 -17.76 -0.86
CA GLY A 166 7.69 -18.22 -2.24
C GLY A 166 8.93 -19.06 -2.52
N PHE A 167 8.83 -20.00 -3.45
CA PHE A 167 9.86 -21.03 -3.67
C PHE A 167 11.20 -20.44 -4.12
N GLU A 168 11.20 -19.58 -5.16
CA GLU A 168 12.44 -18.99 -5.71
C GLU A 168 13.18 -18.12 -4.69
N ALA A 169 12.45 -17.37 -3.85
CA ALA A 169 13.04 -16.57 -2.78
C ALA A 169 13.54 -17.44 -1.61
N THR A 170 12.79 -18.48 -1.23
CA THR A 170 13.19 -19.45 -0.21
C THR A 170 14.49 -20.15 -0.59
N MET A 171 14.58 -20.70 -1.80
CA MET A 171 15.78 -21.41 -2.24
C MET A 171 17.00 -20.48 -2.30
N TYR A 172 16.84 -19.25 -2.82
CA TYR A 172 17.92 -18.26 -2.80
C TYR A 172 18.39 -17.93 -1.38
N ILE A 173 17.47 -17.75 -0.42
CA ILE A 173 17.81 -17.50 0.99
C ILE A 173 18.57 -18.69 1.58
N SER A 174 18.12 -19.92 1.34
CA SER A 174 18.80 -21.13 1.81
C SER A 174 20.19 -21.30 1.18
N GLU A 175 20.34 -21.13 -0.14
CA GLU A 175 21.64 -21.22 -0.82
C GLU A 175 22.66 -20.23 -0.26
N VAL A 176 22.25 -18.97 -0.01
CA VAL A 176 23.13 -17.95 0.61
C VAL A 176 23.46 -18.31 2.06
N MET A 177 22.50 -18.79 2.85
CA MET A 177 22.74 -19.24 4.22
C MET A 177 23.68 -20.46 4.29
N ARG A 178 23.46 -21.47 3.44
CA ARG A 178 24.34 -22.66 3.30
C ARG A 178 25.75 -22.25 2.85
N TYR A 179 25.89 -21.26 1.96
CA TYR A 179 27.18 -20.71 1.55
C TYR A 179 27.91 -19.99 2.70
N GLU A 180 27.23 -19.08 3.39
CA GLU A 180 27.80 -18.25 4.47
C GLU A 180 28.20 -19.08 5.70
N ALA A 181 27.51 -20.19 5.98
CA ALA A 181 27.98 -21.20 6.93
C ALA A 181 29.27 -21.90 6.45
N LYS A 182 29.30 -22.35 5.18
CA LYS A 182 30.45 -23.05 4.58
C LYS A 182 31.70 -22.17 4.39
N VAL A 183 31.57 -20.83 4.42
CA VAL A 183 32.70 -19.87 4.48
C VAL A 183 32.97 -19.29 5.88
N GLU A 184 32.46 -19.93 6.93
CA GLU A 184 32.75 -19.62 8.35
C GLU A 184 32.22 -18.24 8.84
N ASN A 185 31.33 -17.61 8.08
CA ASN A 185 30.66 -16.35 8.45
C ASN A 185 29.44 -16.58 9.35
N ILE A 186 28.83 -17.76 9.32
CA ILE A 186 27.80 -18.19 10.28
C ILE A 186 28.39 -19.21 11.25
N ARG A 187 28.64 -18.79 12.50
CA ARG A 187 29.15 -19.64 13.60
C ARG A 187 28.26 -19.65 14.85
N SER A 188 27.22 -18.84 14.86
CA SER A 188 26.26 -18.75 15.96
C SER A 188 24.86 -18.38 15.44
N MET A 189 23.83 -18.62 16.26
CA MET A 189 22.47 -18.13 16.04
C MET A 189 22.46 -16.64 15.64
N LYS A 190 23.18 -15.79 16.39
CA LYS A 190 23.29 -14.34 16.14
C LYS A 190 23.99 -13.96 14.82
N ASP A 191 24.75 -14.87 14.22
CA ASP A 191 25.31 -14.69 12.87
C ASP A 191 24.32 -15.16 11.80
N ALA A 192 23.63 -16.28 12.04
CA ALA A 192 22.60 -16.80 11.15
C ALA A 192 21.45 -15.80 10.99
N GLU A 193 20.97 -15.21 12.10
CA GLU A 193 19.94 -14.17 12.11
C GLU A 193 20.37 -12.95 11.28
N ARG A 194 21.62 -12.52 11.46
CA ARG A 194 22.19 -11.36 10.74
C ARG A 194 22.30 -11.63 9.25
N VAL A 195 22.74 -12.82 8.84
CA VAL A 195 22.82 -13.20 7.43
C VAL A 195 21.41 -13.37 6.85
N LEU A 196 20.45 -13.93 7.58
CA LEU A 196 19.05 -14.04 7.13
C LEU A 196 18.44 -12.66 6.85
N VAL A 197 18.49 -11.74 7.83
CA VAL A 197 17.96 -10.38 7.70
C VAL A 197 18.68 -9.61 6.58
N ARG A 198 20.01 -9.72 6.49
CA ARG A 198 20.79 -9.11 5.40
C ARG A 198 20.33 -9.66 4.04
N THR A 199 20.29 -10.98 3.88
CA THR A 199 19.93 -11.67 2.63
C THR A 199 18.49 -11.34 2.19
N MET A 200 17.55 -11.17 3.12
CA MET A 200 16.18 -10.74 2.81
C MET A 200 16.09 -9.26 2.39
N VAL A 201 16.94 -8.39 2.93
CA VAL A 201 17.07 -7.01 2.42
C VAL A 201 17.79 -7.00 1.07
N ASP A 202 18.86 -7.78 0.89
CA ASP A 202 19.63 -7.91 -0.36
C ASP A 202 18.73 -8.44 -1.51
N LEU A 203 17.92 -9.47 -1.24
CA LEU A 203 16.92 -10.06 -2.16
C LEU A 203 15.97 -9.00 -2.77
N TYR A 204 15.67 -7.96 -2.00
CA TYR A 204 14.82 -6.85 -2.41
C TYR A 204 15.65 -5.66 -2.92
N GLY A 205 16.85 -5.42 -2.38
CA GLY A 205 17.78 -4.37 -2.78
C GLY A 205 18.38 -4.56 -4.18
N ASP A 206 18.37 -5.79 -4.71
CA ASP A 206 18.58 -6.07 -6.13
C ASP A 206 17.52 -5.38 -7.03
N THR A 207 16.37 -4.99 -6.48
CA THR A 207 15.49 -3.99 -7.14
C THR A 207 16.09 -2.59 -6.90
N ASN A 208 16.82 -2.11 -7.91
CA ASN A 208 17.56 -0.85 -7.93
C ASN A 208 16.78 0.30 -7.24
N PRO A 209 17.38 1.10 -6.33
CA PRO A 209 16.72 2.26 -5.71
C PRO A 209 15.97 3.19 -6.67
N ASP A 210 16.46 3.37 -7.91
CA ASP A 210 15.79 4.17 -8.94
C ASP A 210 14.38 3.64 -9.33
N TYR A 211 14.06 2.36 -9.08
CA TYR A 211 12.71 1.80 -9.28
C TYR A 211 11.69 2.28 -8.25
N VAL A 212 12.14 2.74 -7.08
CA VAL A 212 11.26 3.15 -5.97
C VAL A 212 10.76 4.60 -6.15
N GLU A 213 11.41 5.39 -7.01
CA GLU A 213 10.91 6.72 -7.37
C GLU A 213 9.51 6.61 -7.98
N PHE A 214 8.62 7.51 -7.55
CA PHE A 214 7.26 7.59 -8.05
C PHE A 214 7.23 8.60 -9.20
N ASN A 215 6.78 8.16 -10.36
CA ASN A 215 6.86 8.93 -11.61
C ASN A 215 5.82 10.05 -11.62
N GLU A 216 6.10 11.16 -10.92
CA GLU A 216 5.29 12.37 -10.96
C GLU A 216 5.70 13.28 -12.12
N ASN A 217 4.71 13.78 -12.85
CA ASN A 217 4.94 14.82 -13.84
C ASN A 217 5.17 16.17 -13.14
N SER A 218 6.44 16.47 -12.84
CA SER A 218 6.86 17.72 -12.20
C SER A 218 6.44 19.02 -12.92
N THR A 219 5.91 18.92 -14.14
CA THR A 219 5.54 20.06 -15.01
C THR A 219 4.09 20.03 -15.52
N GLY A 220 3.26 19.07 -15.09
CA GLY A 220 1.93 18.88 -15.64
C GLY A 220 1.09 17.83 -14.92
N LEU A 221 0.02 17.37 -15.57
CA LEU A 221 -0.90 16.38 -14.98
C LEU A 221 -0.22 15.02 -14.83
N THR A 222 -0.06 14.57 -13.59
CA THR A 222 0.29 13.19 -13.26
C THR A 222 -0.95 12.31 -13.40
N VAL A 223 -0.81 11.14 -14.03
CA VAL A 223 -1.94 10.21 -14.27
C VAL A 223 -1.59 8.83 -13.74
N LEU A 224 -2.41 8.35 -12.81
CA LEU A 224 -2.21 7.13 -12.05
C LEU A 224 -3.35 6.13 -12.34
N LEU A 225 -3.01 4.94 -12.85
CA LEU A 225 -3.96 3.90 -13.22
C LEU A 225 -3.92 2.74 -12.20
N PHE A 226 -5.03 2.43 -11.54
CA PHE A 226 -5.07 1.44 -10.45
C PHE A 226 -5.72 0.13 -10.90
N VAL A 227 -4.90 -0.91 -11.10
CA VAL A 227 -5.33 -2.23 -11.57
C VAL A 227 -5.24 -3.28 -10.44
N GLY A 228 -5.86 -4.45 -10.66
CA GLY A 228 -5.98 -5.51 -9.65
C GLY A 228 -7.42 -6.02 -9.49
N VAL A 229 -7.59 -7.14 -8.80
CA VAL A 229 -8.89 -7.85 -8.74
C VAL A 229 -9.89 -7.19 -7.79
N ASN A 230 -11.13 -7.68 -7.75
CA ASN A 230 -12.13 -7.20 -6.81
C ASN A 230 -11.76 -7.57 -5.36
N GLY A 231 -11.99 -6.67 -4.39
CA GLY A 231 -11.80 -6.95 -2.95
C GLY A 231 -10.41 -6.67 -2.38
N VAL A 232 -9.40 -6.43 -3.23
CA VAL A 232 -8.00 -6.12 -2.81
C VAL A 232 -7.79 -4.69 -2.29
N GLY A 233 -8.85 -3.88 -2.22
CA GLY A 233 -8.78 -2.52 -1.68
C GLY A 233 -8.35 -1.43 -2.67
N LYS A 234 -8.56 -1.59 -4.00
CA LYS A 234 -8.23 -0.56 -5.01
C LYS A 234 -8.82 0.81 -4.68
N THR A 235 -10.14 0.91 -4.62
CA THR A 235 -10.89 2.15 -4.35
C THR A 235 -10.49 2.78 -3.00
N THR A 236 -10.20 1.96 -1.98
CA THR A 236 -9.65 2.43 -0.69
C THR A 236 -8.23 2.98 -0.83
N THR A 237 -7.36 2.32 -1.61
CA THR A 237 -5.99 2.77 -1.87
C THR A 237 -5.98 4.11 -2.60
N ILE A 238 -6.87 4.28 -3.59
CA ILE A 238 -7.08 5.55 -4.29
C ILE A 238 -7.50 6.64 -3.29
N ALA A 239 -8.45 6.35 -2.40
CA ALA A 239 -8.89 7.31 -1.39
C ALA A 239 -7.78 7.73 -0.40
N LYS A 240 -6.98 6.77 0.08
CA LYS A 240 -5.81 7.05 0.95
C LYS A 240 -4.74 7.87 0.22
N MET A 241 -4.43 7.52 -1.03
CA MET A 241 -3.45 8.26 -1.83
C MET A 241 -3.93 9.67 -2.18
N ALA A 242 -5.21 9.83 -2.54
CA ALA A 242 -5.83 11.14 -2.78
C ALA A 242 -5.77 12.04 -1.53
N HIS A 243 -6.06 11.49 -0.35
CA HIS A 243 -5.89 12.18 0.94
C HIS A 243 -4.46 12.67 1.15
N GLN A 244 -3.44 11.84 0.85
CA GLN A 244 -2.03 12.25 0.96
C GLN A 244 -1.65 13.40 0.01
N TYR A 245 -2.08 13.34 -1.26
CA TYR A 245 -1.84 14.42 -2.22
C TYR A 245 -2.54 15.72 -1.80
N ILE A 246 -3.81 15.66 -1.38
CA ILE A 246 -4.55 16.84 -0.90
C ILE A 246 -3.92 17.42 0.37
N LYS A 247 -3.46 16.56 1.30
CA LYS A 247 -2.70 16.94 2.51
C LYS A 247 -1.33 17.58 2.17
N ALA A 248 -0.73 17.23 1.03
CA ALA A 248 0.44 17.89 0.45
C ALA A 248 0.11 19.18 -0.33
N GLY A 249 -1.16 19.59 -0.41
CA GLY A 249 -1.61 20.80 -1.10
C GLY A 249 -1.83 20.65 -2.61
N LYS A 250 -1.89 19.42 -3.12
CA LYS A 250 -2.06 19.10 -4.55
C LYS A 250 -3.53 18.98 -4.93
N LYS A 251 -3.89 19.45 -6.13
CA LYS A 251 -5.26 19.33 -6.66
C LYS A 251 -5.46 17.96 -7.30
N VAL A 252 -6.33 17.15 -6.70
CA VAL A 252 -6.60 15.76 -7.11
C VAL A 252 -7.99 15.65 -7.75
N MET A 253 -8.08 14.85 -8.83
CA MET A 253 -9.33 14.38 -9.42
C MET A 253 -9.32 12.85 -9.53
N LEU A 254 -10.50 12.23 -9.44
CA LEU A 254 -10.69 10.78 -9.53
C LEU A 254 -11.56 10.43 -10.76
N ALA A 255 -11.35 9.26 -11.36
CA ALA A 255 -12.16 8.74 -12.46
C ALA A 255 -12.69 7.32 -12.14
N ALA A 256 -14.01 7.15 -12.21
CA ALA A 256 -14.72 5.93 -11.84
C ALA A 256 -14.77 4.89 -12.98
N GLY A 257 -13.63 4.28 -13.31
CA GLY A 257 -13.52 3.31 -14.40
C GLY A 257 -14.08 1.91 -14.11
N ASP A 258 -14.47 1.55 -12.87
CA ASP A 258 -15.30 0.34 -12.61
C ASP A 258 -16.79 0.62 -12.92
N THR A 259 -17.07 1.02 -14.17
CA THR A 259 -18.42 1.45 -14.60
C THR A 259 -19.46 0.33 -14.48
N PHE A 260 -19.03 -0.94 -14.44
CA PHE A 260 -19.92 -2.09 -14.32
C PHE A 260 -20.63 -2.13 -12.94
N ARG A 261 -20.01 -1.61 -11.88
CA ARG A 261 -20.52 -1.66 -10.51
C ARG A 261 -21.03 -0.29 -10.07
N ALA A 262 -22.35 -0.07 -10.05
CA ALA A 262 -22.95 1.15 -9.51
C ALA A 262 -22.42 1.48 -8.10
N GLY A 263 -22.39 0.51 -7.19
CA GLY A 263 -21.83 0.67 -5.85
C GLY A 263 -20.31 0.88 -5.78
N ALA A 264 -19.55 0.72 -6.88
CA ALA A 264 -18.15 1.13 -6.96
C ALA A 264 -18.01 2.60 -7.36
N ILE A 265 -18.83 3.05 -8.32
CA ILE A 265 -18.96 4.46 -8.69
C ILE A 265 -19.39 5.27 -7.45
N GLU A 266 -20.45 4.83 -6.77
CA GLU A 266 -20.95 5.44 -5.52
C GLU A 266 -19.89 5.44 -4.40
N GLN A 267 -19.18 4.32 -4.20
CA GLN A 267 -18.10 4.24 -3.22
C GLN A 267 -16.96 5.21 -3.53
N LEU A 268 -16.59 5.41 -4.81
CA LEU A 268 -15.55 6.38 -5.20
C LEU A 268 -16.02 7.83 -5.01
N HIS A 269 -17.31 8.14 -5.27
CA HIS A 269 -17.90 9.45 -4.96
C HIS A 269 -17.86 9.77 -3.46
N VAL A 270 -18.29 8.83 -2.60
CA VAL A 270 -18.23 8.99 -1.14
C VAL A 270 -16.80 9.18 -0.64
N TRP A 271 -15.82 8.50 -1.25
CA TRP A 271 -14.41 8.74 -0.95
C TRP A 271 -13.92 10.10 -1.44
N GLY A 272 -14.31 10.53 -2.65
CA GLY A 272 -13.97 11.83 -3.21
C GLY A 272 -14.48 12.99 -2.35
N GLU A 273 -15.76 12.98 -1.99
CA GLU A 273 -16.37 13.95 -1.06
C GLU A 273 -15.62 13.98 0.28
N ARG A 274 -15.28 12.80 0.85
CA ARG A 274 -14.58 12.68 2.13
C ARG A 274 -13.15 13.26 2.12
N VAL A 275 -12.45 13.27 0.99
CA VAL A 275 -11.09 13.83 0.88
C VAL A 275 -11.04 15.21 0.23
N GLY A 276 -12.11 15.64 -0.44
CA GLY A 276 -12.14 16.88 -1.23
C GLY A 276 -11.66 16.73 -2.68
N ALA A 277 -11.75 15.54 -3.27
CA ALA A 277 -11.41 15.28 -4.67
C ALA A 277 -12.67 15.25 -5.56
N GLU A 278 -12.60 15.90 -6.73
CA GLU A 278 -13.66 15.88 -7.75
C GLU A 278 -13.67 14.53 -8.49
N VAL A 279 -14.84 13.90 -8.64
CA VAL A 279 -14.97 12.52 -9.17
C VAL A 279 -15.77 12.50 -10.48
N ILE A 280 -15.13 12.01 -11.55
CA ILE A 280 -15.71 11.90 -12.89
C ILE A 280 -16.23 10.47 -13.12
N SER A 281 -17.48 10.34 -13.58
CA SER A 281 -18.15 9.04 -13.74
C SER A 281 -19.25 9.07 -14.80
N SER A 282 -19.42 7.97 -15.54
CA SER A 282 -20.62 7.73 -16.37
C SER A 282 -21.76 7.09 -15.56
N GLN A 283 -22.90 6.88 -16.21
CA GLN A 283 -23.90 5.91 -15.76
C GLN A 283 -23.31 4.47 -15.73
N GLN A 284 -23.96 3.57 -14.97
CA GLN A 284 -23.55 2.17 -14.86
C GLN A 284 -23.57 1.49 -16.24
N GLY A 285 -22.52 0.72 -16.55
CA GLY A 285 -22.36 0.04 -17.84
C GLY A 285 -21.90 0.94 -18.99
N GLY A 286 -21.62 2.22 -18.73
CA GLY A 286 -20.96 3.11 -19.69
C GLY A 286 -19.54 2.67 -20.02
N ASP A 287 -18.98 3.17 -21.12
CA ASP A 287 -17.63 2.82 -21.60
C ASP A 287 -16.54 3.35 -20.65
N PRO A 288 -15.76 2.49 -19.96
CA PRO A 288 -14.73 2.94 -19.03
C PRO A 288 -13.67 3.84 -19.67
N ALA A 289 -13.37 3.64 -20.96
CA ALA A 289 -12.42 4.46 -21.69
C ALA A 289 -12.95 5.86 -22.02
N ALA A 290 -14.28 6.06 -22.02
CA ALA A 290 -14.89 7.38 -22.13
C ALA A 290 -14.77 8.13 -20.79
N VAL A 291 -15.07 7.49 -19.66
CA VAL A 291 -14.87 8.08 -18.31
C VAL A 291 -13.41 8.52 -18.10
N VAL A 292 -12.46 7.74 -18.60
CA VAL A 292 -11.03 8.10 -18.59
C VAL A 292 -10.73 9.31 -19.49
N TYR A 293 -11.31 9.39 -20.70
CA TYR A 293 -11.17 10.56 -21.57
C TYR A 293 -11.74 11.84 -20.92
N ASP A 294 -12.98 11.76 -20.41
CA ASP A 294 -13.68 12.88 -19.76
C ASP A 294 -12.93 13.34 -18.49
N GLY A 295 -12.33 12.41 -17.76
CA GLY A 295 -11.46 12.68 -16.61
C GLY A 295 -10.17 13.39 -17.00
N LEU A 296 -9.53 13.00 -18.10
CA LEU A 296 -8.33 13.64 -18.63
C LEU A 296 -8.61 15.06 -19.16
N GLU A 297 -9.73 15.26 -19.87
CA GLU A 297 -10.13 16.58 -20.34
C GLU A 297 -10.41 17.53 -19.17
N GLN A 298 -11.17 17.08 -18.17
CA GLN A 298 -11.50 17.90 -17.00
C GLN A 298 -10.28 18.15 -16.10
N ALA A 299 -9.41 17.17 -15.89
CA ALA A 299 -8.17 17.36 -15.14
C ALA A 299 -7.24 18.40 -15.79
N LYS A 300 -7.08 18.38 -17.13
CA LYS A 300 -6.38 19.42 -17.89
C LYS A 300 -7.04 20.80 -17.71
N LYS A 301 -8.35 20.87 -17.96
CA LYS A 301 -9.16 22.10 -17.93
C LYS A 301 -9.20 22.76 -16.54
N ASN A 302 -9.30 21.95 -15.50
CA ASN A 302 -9.40 22.40 -14.10
C ASN A 302 -8.00 22.63 -13.48
N GLY A 303 -6.91 22.33 -14.19
CA GLY A 303 -5.53 22.49 -13.69
C GLY A 303 -5.23 21.57 -12.49
N ALA A 304 -5.62 20.30 -12.57
CA ALA A 304 -5.30 19.32 -11.55
C ALA A 304 -3.83 18.87 -11.63
N ASP A 305 -3.21 18.62 -10.48
CA ASP A 305 -1.88 18.01 -10.40
C ASP A 305 -1.92 16.51 -10.67
N VAL A 306 -2.97 15.83 -10.19
CA VAL A 306 -3.08 14.36 -10.21
C VAL A 306 -4.48 13.90 -10.63
N LEU A 307 -4.54 12.98 -11.59
CA LEU A 307 -5.74 12.21 -11.94
C LEU A 307 -5.54 10.73 -11.55
N MET A 308 -6.44 10.19 -10.72
CA MET A 308 -6.43 8.78 -10.30
C MET A 308 -7.59 8.00 -10.94
N ILE A 309 -7.30 6.88 -11.59
CA ILE A 309 -8.28 6.08 -12.33
C ILE A 309 -8.48 4.74 -11.62
N ASP A 310 -9.68 4.48 -11.07
CA ASP A 310 -10.09 3.13 -10.62
C ASP A 310 -10.52 2.29 -11.82
N THR A 311 -10.41 0.96 -11.74
CA THR A 311 -10.78 0.04 -12.83
C THR A 311 -11.59 -1.16 -12.34
N ALA A 312 -12.33 -1.80 -13.25
CA ALA A 312 -12.91 -3.12 -12.96
C ALA A 312 -11.82 -4.13 -12.53
N GLY A 313 -12.17 -5.08 -11.65
CA GLY A 313 -11.28 -6.13 -11.14
C GLY A 313 -11.75 -7.56 -11.45
N ARG A 314 -12.47 -7.76 -12.56
CA ARG A 314 -13.17 -9.01 -12.93
C ARG A 314 -12.27 -10.02 -13.65
N LEU A 315 -11.22 -10.48 -12.97
CA LEU A 315 -10.16 -11.33 -13.55
C LEU A 315 -10.65 -12.66 -14.15
N GLN A 316 -11.79 -13.19 -13.68
CA GLN A 316 -12.44 -14.37 -14.27
C GLN A 316 -12.77 -14.19 -15.76
N ASN A 317 -12.93 -12.94 -16.22
CA ASN A 317 -13.15 -12.58 -17.62
C ASN A 317 -11.86 -12.02 -18.25
N LYS A 318 -10.66 -12.56 -17.92
CA LYS A 318 -9.31 -12.00 -18.25
C LYS A 318 -9.27 -11.27 -19.59
N LYS A 319 -9.64 -11.93 -20.70
CA LYS A 319 -9.54 -11.33 -22.05
C LYS A 319 -10.30 -10.01 -22.18
N ASN A 320 -11.50 -9.90 -21.61
CA ASN A 320 -12.29 -8.67 -21.71
C ASN A 320 -11.70 -7.56 -20.83
N LEU A 321 -11.30 -7.90 -19.60
CA LEU A 321 -10.65 -6.96 -18.67
C LEU A 321 -9.34 -6.40 -19.27
N MET A 322 -8.51 -7.23 -19.89
CA MET A 322 -7.24 -6.76 -20.46
C MET A 322 -7.46 -5.92 -21.73
N ASN A 323 -8.41 -6.28 -22.61
CA ASN A 323 -8.81 -5.43 -23.74
C ASN A 323 -9.29 -4.03 -23.29
N GLU A 324 -9.98 -3.97 -22.14
CA GLU A 324 -10.49 -2.73 -21.52
C GLU A 324 -9.36 -1.87 -20.96
N LEU A 325 -8.42 -2.47 -20.22
CA LEU A 325 -7.21 -1.80 -19.72
C LEU A 325 -6.29 -1.31 -20.85
N GLU A 326 -6.07 -2.11 -21.90
CA GLU A 326 -5.37 -1.68 -23.12
C GLU A 326 -6.07 -0.49 -23.80
N LYS A 327 -7.40 -0.44 -23.76
CA LYS A 327 -8.18 0.67 -24.34
C LYS A 327 -8.07 1.93 -23.49
N MET A 328 -8.17 1.82 -22.15
CA MET A 328 -7.90 2.91 -21.21
C MET A 328 -6.49 3.47 -21.44
N LYS A 329 -5.45 2.63 -21.42
CA LYS A 329 -4.06 3.06 -21.61
C LYS A 329 -3.86 3.81 -22.93
N ARG A 330 -4.42 3.30 -24.04
CA ARG A 330 -4.36 3.99 -25.35
C ARG A 330 -5.08 5.34 -25.39
N VAL A 331 -6.11 5.56 -24.56
CA VAL A 331 -6.70 6.89 -24.37
C VAL A 331 -5.74 7.77 -23.57
N VAL A 332 -5.27 7.29 -22.41
CA VAL A 332 -4.35 8.05 -21.54
C VAL A 332 -3.11 8.52 -22.31
N SER A 333 -2.38 7.62 -22.97
CA SER A 333 -1.14 7.93 -23.71
C SER A 333 -1.36 8.81 -24.95
N ARG A 334 -2.59 8.89 -25.47
CA ARG A 334 -2.94 9.81 -26.57
C ARG A 334 -3.20 11.22 -26.05
N GLU A 335 -3.84 11.33 -24.88
CA GLU A 335 -4.23 12.59 -24.29
C GLU A 335 -3.10 13.29 -23.53
N VAL A 336 -2.23 12.52 -22.87
CA VAL A 336 -1.07 13.00 -22.13
C VAL A 336 0.12 12.14 -22.57
N PRO A 337 1.13 12.72 -23.24
CA PRO A 337 2.37 12.02 -23.54
C PRO A 337 2.99 11.41 -22.27
N ASP A 338 3.66 10.26 -22.43
CA ASP A 338 4.33 9.50 -21.36
C ASP A 338 3.42 8.99 -20.22
N ALA A 339 2.10 9.20 -20.32
CA ALA A 339 1.11 8.69 -19.37
C ALA A 339 0.53 7.31 -19.80
N PRO A 340 -0.05 6.50 -18.88
CA PRO A 340 -0.11 6.70 -17.43
C PRO A 340 1.30 6.61 -16.84
N HIS A 341 1.63 7.58 -15.99
CA HIS A 341 2.97 7.73 -15.45
C HIS A 341 3.28 6.60 -14.45
N GLU A 342 2.25 6.15 -13.73
CA GLU A 342 2.25 4.90 -12.97
C GLU A 342 1.01 4.06 -13.34
N THR A 343 1.21 2.76 -13.51
CA THR A 343 0.15 1.74 -13.47
C THR A 343 0.37 0.87 -12.26
N LEU A 344 -0.38 1.14 -11.20
CA LEU A 344 -0.24 0.54 -9.87
C LEU A 344 -1.13 -0.70 -9.75
N LEU A 345 -0.50 -1.86 -9.55
CA LEU A 345 -1.21 -3.11 -9.27
C LEU A 345 -1.43 -3.25 -7.76
N VAL A 346 -2.70 -3.20 -7.34
CA VAL A 346 -3.09 -3.40 -5.94
C VAL A 346 -3.33 -4.89 -5.68
N LEU A 347 -2.73 -5.42 -4.62
CA LEU A 347 -2.74 -6.82 -4.22
C LEU A 347 -3.10 -6.97 -2.74
N ASP A 348 -3.66 -8.12 -2.37
CA ASP A 348 -4.11 -8.42 -1.01
C ASP A 348 -3.15 -9.41 -0.34
N ALA A 349 -2.40 -8.94 0.67
CA ALA A 349 -1.39 -9.72 1.37
C ALA A 349 -1.96 -10.86 2.24
N THR A 350 -3.28 -10.89 2.50
CA THR A 350 -3.92 -12.04 3.15
C THR A 350 -3.96 -13.28 2.23
N THR A 351 -3.85 -13.08 0.91
CA THR A 351 -4.08 -14.14 -0.09
C THR A 351 -2.85 -14.97 -0.45
N GLY A 352 -1.66 -14.60 0.06
CA GLY A 352 -0.41 -15.35 -0.14
C GLY A 352 -0.06 -15.52 -1.62
N GLN A 353 0.38 -16.72 -2.01
CA GLN A 353 0.71 -17.09 -3.41
C GLN A 353 -0.37 -16.73 -4.45
N ASN A 354 -1.63 -16.53 -4.06
CA ASN A 354 -2.66 -16.05 -4.99
C ASN A 354 -2.42 -14.62 -5.47
N ALA A 355 -1.85 -13.74 -4.64
CA ALA A 355 -1.44 -12.40 -5.04
C ALA A 355 -0.32 -12.44 -6.09
N LEU A 356 0.69 -13.30 -5.87
CA LEU A 356 1.80 -13.52 -6.80
C LEU A 356 1.29 -14.04 -8.17
N ASN A 357 0.38 -15.02 -8.17
CA ASN A 357 -0.21 -15.55 -9.40
C ASN A 357 -1.09 -14.53 -10.14
N GLN A 358 -1.84 -13.69 -9.42
CA GLN A 358 -2.55 -12.55 -10.03
C GLN A 358 -1.57 -11.55 -10.63
N ALA A 359 -0.46 -11.27 -9.95
CA ALA A 359 0.52 -10.29 -10.40
C ALA A 359 1.29 -10.73 -11.65
N LYS A 360 1.63 -12.02 -11.77
CA LYS A 360 2.09 -12.62 -13.04
C LYS A 360 1.09 -12.35 -14.17
N ILE A 361 -0.19 -12.66 -13.93
CA ILE A 361 -1.28 -12.48 -14.91
C ILE A 361 -1.45 -11.02 -15.37
N PHE A 362 -1.29 -10.04 -14.47
CA PHE A 362 -1.32 -8.62 -14.83
C PHE A 362 -0.04 -8.17 -15.55
N LYS A 363 1.15 -8.54 -15.06
CA LYS A 363 2.46 -8.25 -15.70
C LYS A 363 2.50 -8.74 -17.16
N ASP A 364 1.96 -9.93 -17.43
CA ASP A 364 1.91 -10.51 -18.79
C ASP A 364 1.02 -9.73 -19.78
N THR A 365 0.15 -8.85 -19.29
CA THR A 365 -0.92 -8.23 -20.11
C THR A 365 -1.12 -6.73 -19.88
N THR A 366 -0.29 -6.09 -19.06
CA THR A 366 -0.33 -4.64 -18.75
C THR A 366 1.03 -4.24 -18.20
N ASP A 367 1.58 -3.12 -18.65
CA ASP A 367 2.86 -2.59 -18.16
C ASP A 367 2.68 -1.98 -16.75
N VAL A 368 2.62 -2.84 -15.73
CA VAL A 368 2.57 -2.48 -14.32
C VAL A 368 3.93 -1.91 -13.89
N THR A 369 3.92 -0.67 -13.40
CA THR A 369 5.13 0.08 -12.99
C THR A 369 5.44 -0.06 -11.50
N GLY A 370 4.44 -0.43 -10.69
CA GLY A 370 4.60 -0.60 -9.26
C GLY A 370 3.44 -1.39 -8.63
N ILE A 371 3.67 -1.92 -7.43
CA ILE A 371 2.71 -2.71 -6.67
C ILE A 371 2.32 -1.98 -5.38
N VAL A 372 1.06 -2.14 -4.96
CA VAL A 372 0.57 -1.76 -3.63
C VAL A 372 0.05 -2.99 -2.91
N LEU A 373 0.63 -3.34 -1.76
CA LEU A 373 0.21 -4.49 -0.95
C LEU A 373 -0.66 -4.05 0.23
N THR A 374 -1.92 -4.45 0.24
CA THR A 374 -2.91 -4.07 1.26
C THR A 374 -3.14 -5.17 2.29
N LYS A 375 -3.73 -4.80 3.44
CA LYS A 375 -4.14 -5.70 4.54
C LYS A 375 -2.97 -6.44 5.19
N MET A 376 -1.81 -5.80 5.29
CA MET A 376 -0.64 -6.35 6.00
C MET A 376 -0.96 -6.61 7.48
N ASP A 377 -1.71 -5.68 8.08
CA ASP A 377 -2.32 -5.77 9.42
C ASP A 377 -3.27 -6.96 9.59
N GLY A 378 -3.88 -7.42 8.50
CA GLY A 378 -4.76 -8.58 8.47
C GLY A 378 -4.01 -9.89 8.68
N THR A 379 -2.76 -10.00 8.20
CA THR A 379 -2.15 -11.28 7.83
C THR A 379 -0.98 -11.73 8.71
N ALA A 380 -0.77 -13.05 8.75
CA ALA A 380 0.48 -13.66 9.22
C ALA A 380 1.49 -13.93 8.08
N LYS A 381 1.08 -13.70 6.82
CA LYS A 381 1.76 -14.11 5.57
C LYS A 381 2.65 -13.00 4.99
N GLY A 382 3.43 -12.33 5.84
CA GLY A 382 4.28 -11.20 5.44
C GLY A 382 5.33 -11.53 4.35
N GLY A 383 5.72 -12.81 4.20
CA GLY A 383 6.71 -13.26 3.24
C GLY A 383 6.38 -12.95 1.77
N ILE A 384 5.10 -12.76 1.43
CA ILE A 384 4.64 -12.52 0.05
C ILE A 384 5.29 -11.29 -0.62
N VAL A 385 5.74 -10.31 0.17
CA VAL A 385 6.51 -9.14 -0.28
C VAL A 385 7.82 -9.57 -0.96
N LEU A 386 8.52 -10.56 -0.38
CA LEU A 386 9.80 -11.08 -0.86
C LEU A 386 9.61 -11.88 -2.15
N ALA A 387 8.58 -12.74 -2.21
CA ALA A 387 8.19 -13.49 -3.40
C ALA A 387 7.93 -12.56 -4.60
N ILE A 388 7.14 -11.51 -4.37
CA ILE A 388 6.74 -10.52 -5.37
C ILE A 388 7.96 -9.76 -5.92
N GLY A 389 8.84 -9.28 -5.03
CA GLY A 389 10.08 -8.60 -5.45
C GLY A 389 10.96 -9.51 -6.31
N LYS A 390 11.28 -10.71 -5.81
CA LYS A 390 12.22 -11.65 -6.44
C LYS A 390 11.73 -12.20 -7.79
N GLU A 391 10.46 -12.64 -7.89
CA GLU A 391 9.95 -13.29 -9.09
C GLU A 391 9.46 -12.32 -10.17
N LEU A 392 8.99 -11.12 -9.78
CA LEU A 392 8.38 -10.19 -10.73
C LEU A 392 9.33 -9.08 -11.16
N GLY A 393 10.28 -8.66 -10.33
CA GLY A 393 11.10 -7.47 -10.63
C GLY A 393 10.26 -6.20 -10.82
N ILE A 394 9.08 -6.15 -10.19
CA ILE A 394 8.22 -4.96 -10.11
C ILE A 394 8.31 -4.46 -8.67
N PRO A 395 8.66 -3.17 -8.44
CA PRO A 395 8.78 -2.63 -7.09
C PRO A 395 7.41 -2.59 -6.39
N VAL A 396 7.32 -3.06 -5.16
CA VAL A 396 6.27 -2.60 -4.24
C VAL A 396 6.61 -1.15 -3.91
N LYS A 397 5.71 -0.22 -4.26
CA LYS A 397 5.88 1.22 -3.99
C LYS A 397 5.13 1.67 -2.74
N PHE A 398 4.06 0.95 -2.34
CA PHE A 398 3.30 1.25 -1.12
C PHE A 398 2.80 -0.01 -0.39
N VAL A 399 2.58 0.11 0.92
CA VAL A 399 1.90 -0.88 1.77
C VAL A 399 0.74 -0.27 2.57
N GLY A 400 -0.37 -1.00 2.65
CA GLY A 400 -1.51 -0.68 3.51
C GLY A 400 -1.40 -1.42 4.84
N LEU A 401 -1.23 -0.67 5.93
CA LEU A 401 -0.94 -1.18 7.28
C LEU A 401 -2.14 -1.07 8.25
N GLY A 402 -3.35 -0.85 7.73
CA GLY A 402 -4.57 -0.65 8.51
C GLY A 402 -5.73 -0.08 7.68
N GLU A 403 -6.82 0.29 8.34
CA GLU A 403 -8.05 0.76 7.69
C GLU A 403 -8.17 2.30 7.56
N THR A 404 -7.41 3.08 8.33
CA THR A 404 -7.54 4.55 8.39
C THR A 404 -6.92 5.25 7.18
N MET A 405 -7.22 6.54 6.98
CA MET A 405 -6.72 7.31 5.83
C MET A 405 -5.19 7.52 5.84
N GLU A 406 -4.55 7.38 7.00
CA GLU A 406 -3.11 7.56 7.15
C GLU A 406 -2.33 6.25 6.97
N ASP A 407 -2.97 5.07 7.09
CA ASP A 407 -2.30 3.75 7.01
C ASP A 407 -2.04 3.31 5.55
N LEU A 408 -1.42 4.18 4.74
CA LEU A 408 -0.84 3.87 3.43
C LEU A 408 0.58 4.43 3.42
N HIS A 409 1.58 3.57 3.52
CA HIS A 409 2.98 4.01 3.60
C HIS A 409 3.69 3.76 2.29
N LYS A 410 4.66 4.62 1.95
CA LYS A 410 5.66 4.26 0.94
C LYS A 410 6.40 3.02 1.43
N PHE A 411 6.65 2.08 0.52
CA PHE A 411 7.35 0.86 0.89
C PHE A 411 8.82 1.18 1.19
N ASP A 412 9.29 0.71 2.33
CA ASP A 412 10.65 0.89 2.81
C ASP A 412 11.17 -0.48 3.26
N THR A 413 12.15 -1.01 2.52
CA THR A 413 12.71 -2.35 2.75
C THR A 413 13.39 -2.47 4.11
N GLU A 414 14.08 -1.42 4.57
CA GLU A 414 14.78 -1.42 5.86
C GLU A 414 13.75 -1.44 7.00
N LYS A 415 12.70 -0.61 6.93
CA LYS A 415 11.59 -0.62 7.90
C LYS A 415 10.74 -1.88 7.84
N PHE A 416 10.49 -2.44 6.66
CA PHE A 416 9.72 -3.68 6.50
C PHE A 416 10.44 -4.87 7.12
N ALA A 417 11.72 -5.06 6.80
CA ALA A 417 12.54 -6.11 7.40
C ALA A 417 12.65 -5.91 8.92
N TYR A 418 12.88 -4.68 9.39
CA TYR A 418 12.88 -4.38 10.83
C TYR A 418 11.53 -4.72 11.49
N GLY A 419 10.39 -4.30 10.93
CA GLY A 419 9.07 -4.60 11.47
C GLY A 419 8.71 -6.10 11.48
N LEU A 420 9.30 -6.89 10.57
CA LEU A 420 9.13 -8.35 10.51
C LEU A 420 10.12 -9.12 11.43
N PHE A 421 11.28 -8.54 11.78
CA PHE A 421 12.34 -9.21 12.55
C PHE A 421 12.71 -8.51 13.87
N ARG A 422 12.01 -7.46 14.30
CA ARG A 422 12.30 -6.70 15.55
C ARG A 422 12.47 -7.62 16.76
N ASP A 423 11.51 -8.53 16.99
CA ASP A 423 11.53 -9.43 18.16
C ASP A 423 12.71 -10.42 18.16
N LEU A 424 13.38 -10.64 17.01
CA LEU A 424 14.59 -11.45 16.86
C LEU A 424 15.84 -10.60 17.22
N LEU A 425 15.90 -9.39 16.67
CA LEU A 425 17.00 -8.44 16.82
C LEU A 425 17.09 -7.85 18.23
N GLU A 426 15.96 -7.70 18.93
CA GLU A 426 15.91 -7.18 20.31
C GLU A 426 16.27 -8.25 21.36
N GLN A 427 16.08 -9.53 21.07
CA GLN A 427 16.47 -10.63 21.98
C GLN A 427 17.98 -10.90 21.98
N THR A 428 18.75 -10.28 21.09
CA THR A 428 20.21 -10.46 20.98
C THR A 428 21.04 -9.28 21.48
N VAL A 429 20.48 -8.29 22.18
CA VAL A 429 21.22 -7.14 22.75
C VAL A 429 21.85 -7.47 24.10
#